data_AF-A0AAD0S0V4-F1
#
_entry.id   AF-A0AAD0S0V4-F1
#
_cell.length_a   1.000
_cell.length_b   1.000
_cell.length_c   1.000
_cell.angle_alpha   90.00
_cell.angle_beta   90.00
_cell.angle_gamma   90.00
#
_symmetry.space_group_name_H-M   'P 1'
#
loop_
_entity.id
_entity.type
_entity.pdbx_description
1 polymer ?
#
loop_
_entity_poly.entity_id
_entity_poly.type
_entity_poly.pdbx_seq_one_letter_code
_entity_poly.pdbx_strand_id
1 'polypeptide(L)'
;MKNVYKMTKKKDKATYKTINGDNVLGLKKSPTRSIALITTDSPYAINFAEKKWDNDVVSQEALEEAFKVLKHGAFMLCFASSSTAVPMIQSKYSFIGVELCPNYCQVGLARINKHLSDIDHPTECEFEALLTTEEAA
;
A
#
# COMPACT_ATOMS: atom_id res chain seq x y z
N MET A 1 -7.94 30.82 -24.55
CA MET A 1 -7.86 31.43 -23.21
C MET A 1 -6.83 30.67 -22.39
N LYS A 2 -5.74 31.32 -21.94
CA LYS A 2 -4.68 30.69 -21.14
C LYS A 2 -4.76 31.19 -19.70
N ASN A 3 -5.45 30.47 -18.82
CA ASN A 3 -5.32 30.68 -17.38
C ASN A 3 -4.07 29.95 -16.89
N VAL A 4 -2.92 30.60 -17.00
CA VAL A 4 -1.69 30.15 -16.35
C VAL A 4 -1.76 30.59 -14.90
N TYR A 5 -2.14 29.67 -14.00
CA TYR A 5 -2.03 29.91 -12.56
C TYR A 5 -0.55 30.15 -12.21
N LYS A 6 -0.18 31.41 -11.97
CA LYS A 6 1.10 31.75 -11.34
C LYS A 6 1.04 31.39 -9.87
N MET A 7 1.46 30.17 -9.54
CA MET A 7 1.63 29.72 -8.16
C MET A 7 2.92 30.29 -7.57
N THR A 8 2.89 31.55 -7.16
CA THR A 8 3.96 32.15 -6.34
C THR A 8 3.51 32.15 -4.88
N LYS A 9 3.55 30.98 -4.23
CA LYS A 9 3.57 30.91 -2.76
C LYS A 9 4.95 30.49 -2.31
N LYS A 10 5.57 31.32 -1.47
CA LYS A 10 6.78 30.97 -0.71
C LYS A 10 6.46 29.67 0.04
N LYS A 11 7.11 28.56 -0.30
CA LYS A 11 6.87 27.28 0.37
C LYS A 11 7.29 27.44 1.83
N ASP A 12 6.36 27.25 2.74
CA ASP A 12 6.70 27.12 4.16
C ASP A 12 7.72 25.98 4.32
N LYS A 13 8.66 26.16 5.24
CA LYS A 13 9.65 25.12 5.54
C LYS A 13 8.91 23.89 6.07
N ALA A 14 9.15 22.74 5.45
CA ALA A 14 8.55 21.49 5.91
C ALA A 14 8.94 21.22 7.36
N THR A 15 7.96 20.88 8.18
CA THR A 15 8.16 20.39 9.54
C THR A 15 8.11 18.87 9.53
N TYR A 16 8.88 18.23 10.41
CA TYR A 16 8.88 16.78 10.53
C TYR A 16 8.84 16.38 12.01
N LYS A 17 8.21 15.24 12.28
CA LYS A 17 8.18 14.59 13.59
C LYS A 17 8.49 13.12 13.40
N THR A 18 9.53 12.63 14.06
CA THR A 18 9.89 11.21 14.08
C THR A 18 9.28 10.55 15.29
N ILE A 19 8.67 9.38 15.09
CA ILE A 19 8.12 8.55 16.16
C ILE A 19 8.82 7.21 16.05
N ASN A 20 9.56 6.84 17.09
CA ASN A 20 10.16 5.50 17.19
C ASN A 20 9.24 4.63 18.04
N GLY A 21 8.76 3.53 17.46
CA GLY A 21 7.94 2.55 18.14
C GLY A 21 7.06 1.76 17.19
N ASP A 22 6.17 0.97 17.77
CA ASP A 22 5.12 0.25 17.07
C ASP A 22 4.24 1.23 16.27
N ASN A 23 4.06 0.96 14.97
CA ASN A 23 3.32 1.82 14.07
C ASN A 23 1.83 1.89 14.42
N VAL A 24 1.21 0.81 14.89
CA VAL A 24 -0.19 0.78 15.34
C VAL A 24 -0.38 1.76 16.50
N LEU A 25 0.52 1.74 17.48
CA LEU A 25 0.48 2.66 18.62
C LEU A 25 0.73 4.12 18.19
N GLY A 26 1.56 4.33 17.15
CA GLY A 26 1.78 5.65 16.56
C GLY A 26 0.55 6.19 15.82
N LEU A 27 -0.09 5.34 15.02
CA LEU A 27 -1.30 5.66 14.26
C LEU A 27 -2.47 5.98 15.18
N LYS A 28 -2.69 5.20 16.25
CA LYS A 28 -3.73 5.46 17.27
C LYS A 28 -3.61 6.81 17.99
N LYS A 29 -2.40 7.39 18.03
CA LYS A 29 -2.15 8.72 18.61
C LYS A 29 -2.38 9.85 17.61
N SER A 30 -2.54 9.53 16.33
CA SER A 30 -2.76 10.51 15.27
C SER A 30 -4.26 10.82 15.16
N PRO A 31 -4.66 12.08 14.88
CA PRO A 31 -6.07 12.40 14.72
C PRO A 31 -6.68 11.67 13.52
N THR A 32 -7.92 11.21 13.65
CA THR A 32 -8.71 10.65 12.55
C THR A 32 -8.80 11.64 11.39
N ARG A 33 -8.73 11.16 10.14
CA ARG A 33 -8.84 11.99 8.92
C ARG A 33 -7.86 13.18 8.87
N SER A 34 -6.62 13.01 9.33
CA SER A 34 -5.61 14.06 9.37
C SER A 34 -4.49 13.92 8.34
N ILE A 35 -4.26 12.70 7.83
CA ILE A 35 -3.14 12.38 6.93
C ILE A 35 -3.62 12.38 5.47
N ALA A 36 -2.88 13.06 4.60
CA ALA A 36 -3.20 13.19 3.17
C ALA A 36 -2.55 12.10 2.29
N LEU A 37 -1.47 11.49 2.78
CA LEU A 37 -0.74 10.43 2.11
C LEU A 37 -0.01 9.61 3.18
N ILE A 38 -0.12 8.29 3.11
CA ILE A 38 0.78 7.37 3.81
C ILE A 38 1.68 6.76 2.75
N THR A 39 2.99 6.87 2.94
CA THR A 39 3.97 6.11 2.16
C THR A 39 4.62 5.11 3.09
N THR A 40 4.59 3.83 2.75
CA THR A 40 5.07 2.76 3.62
C THR A 40 5.89 1.73 2.86
N ASP A 41 6.87 1.18 3.55
CA ASP A 41 7.75 0.09 3.14
C ASP A 41 7.71 -0.96 4.26
N SER A 42 6.58 -1.65 4.35
CA SER A 42 6.29 -2.61 5.41
C SER A 42 7.00 -3.95 5.14
N PRO A 43 7.11 -4.84 6.14
CA PRO A 43 7.49 -6.24 5.91
C PRO A 43 6.73 -6.90 4.75
N TYR A 44 7.42 -7.77 4.02
CA TYR A 44 6.97 -8.36 2.76
C TYR A 44 6.65 -9.85 2.85
N ALA A 45 6.92 -10.49 3.99
CA ALA A 45 6.84 -11.94 4.17
C ALA A 45 7.65 -12.72 3.13
N ILE A 46 8.86 -12.25 2.79
CA ILE A 46 9.76 -12.94 1.86
C ILE A 46 10.97 -13.58 2.57
N ASN A 47 10.99 -13.58 3.91
CA ASN A 47 12.08 -14.10 4.73
C ASN A 47 13.45 -13.50 4.36
N PHE A 48 13.47 -12.21 4.01
CA PHE A 48 14.67 -11.52 3.58
C PHE A 48 15.77 -11.63 4.62
N ALA A 49 16.89 -12.24 4.23
CA ALA A 49 18.08 -12.42 5.07
C ALA A 49 17.78 -13.01 6.47
N GLU A 50 16.79 -13.92 6.55
CA GLU A 50 16.36 -14.59 7.79
C GLU A 50 15.99 -13.62 8.93
N LYS A 51 15.59 -12.39 8.58
CA LYS A 51 15.23 -11.37 9.56
C LYS A 51 13.82 -11.62 10.08
N LYS A 52 13.69 -11.74 11.40
CA LYS A 52 12.41 -11.96 12.09
C LYS A 52 11.32 -10.95 11.74
N TRP A 53 11.69 -9.72 11.38
CA TRP A 53 10.73 -8.68 11.02
C TRP A 53 10.09 -8.90 9.65
N ASP A 54 10.67 -9.72 8.77
CA ASP A 54 10.19 -10.01 7.41
C ASP A 54 9.55 -11.41 7.30
N ASN A 55 9.17 -11.99 8.43
CA ASN A 55 8.50 -13.29 8.46
C ASN A 55 7.00 -13.19 8.15
N ASP A 56 6.42 -11.99 8.21
CA ASP A 56 5.00 -11.75 8.01
C ASP A 56 4.76 -10.45 7.21
N VAL A 57 3.53 -10.26 6.74
CA VAL A 57 3.09 -9.06 6.06
C VAL A 57 2.56 -8.03 7.07
N VAL A 58 2.19 -6.84 6.58
CA VAL A 58 1.47 -5.85 7.38
C VAL A 58 0.22 -6.44 8.03
N SER A 59 -0.01 -6.15 9.31
CA SER A 59 -1.19 -6.65 10.04
C SER A 59 -2.46 -5.92 9.62
N GLN A 60 -3.61 -6.61 9.73
CA GLN A 60 -4.92 -5.98 9.50
C GLN A 60 -5.16 -4.79 10.42
N GLU A 61 -4.72 -4.87 11.69
CA GLU A 61 -4.84 -3.77 12.65
C GLU A 61 -4.06 -2.53 12.18
N ALA A 62 -2.85 -2.71 11.63
CA ALA A 62 -2.06 -1.59 11.09
C ALA A 62 -2.75 -0.96 9.87
N LEU A 63 -3.36 -1.76 8.99
CA LEU A 63 -4.15 -1.27 7.87
C LEU A 63 -5.38 -0.49 8.35
N GLU A 64 -6.14 -1.02 9.32
CA GLU A 64 -7.32 -0.35 9.87
C GLU A 64 -6.98 1.01 10.49
N GLU A 65 -5.92 1.08 11.29
CA GLU A 65 -5.48 2.34 11.89
C GLU A 65 -4.95 3.32 10.82
N ALA A 66 -4.25 2.83 9.80
CA ALA A 66 -3.83 3.65 8.67
C ALA A 66 -5.05 4.25 7.93
N PHE A 67 -6.08 3.46 7.67
CA PHE A 67 -7.31 3.92 7.03
C PHE A 67 -8.09 4.93 7.89
N LYS A 68 -8.12 4.77 9.22
CA LYS A 68 -8.78 5.74 10.13
C LYS A 68 -8.13 7.12 10.07
N VAL A 69 -6.81 7.20 9.98
CA VAL A 69 -6.09 8.49 9.99
C VAL A 69 -6.06 9.17 8.61
N LEU A 70 -6.31 8.44 7.52
CA LEU A 70 -6.40 8.99 6.17
C LEU A 70 -7.61 9.92 6.00
N LYS A 71 -7.39 11.05 5.33
CA LYS A 71 -8.45 11.96 4.87
C LYS A 71 -9.31 11.28 3.82
N HIS A 72 -10.54 11.77 3.65
CA HIS A 72 -11.35 11.40 2.49
C HIS A 72 -10.60 11.76 1.19
N GLY A 73 -10.54 10.82 0.25
CA GLY A 73 -9.80 10.98 -1.01
C GLY A 73 -8.27 10.86 -0.90
N ALA A 74 -7.73 10.60 0.29
CA ALA A 74 -6.33 10.24 0.46
C ALA A 74 -6.09 8.78 0.10
N PHE A 75 -4.84 8.43 -0.19
CA PHE A 75 -4.41 7.08 -0.52
C PHE A 75 -3.13 6.71 0.22
N MET A 76 -2.83 5.42 0.21
CA MET A 76 -1.59 4.86 0.71
C MET A 76 -0.76 4.36 -0.46
N LEU A 77 0.53 4.73 -0.51
CA LEU A 77 1.52 4.16 -1.39
C LEU A 77 2.32 3.13 -0.60
N CYS A 78 2.14 1.86 -0.95
CA CYS A 78 2.79 0.74 -0.28
C CYS A 78 3.81 0.12 -1.24
N PHE A 79 5.09 0.19 -0.89
CA PHE A 79 6.06 -0.76 -1.42
C PHE A 79 5.73 -2.11 -0.78
N ALA A 80 5.64 -3.17 -1.57
CA ALA A 80 5.00 -4.41 -1.16
C ALA A 80 5.45 -5.60 -2.00
N SER A 81 5.31 -6.80 -1.43
CA SER A 81 5.22 -8.02 -2.22
C SER A 81 3.76 -8.31 -2.57
N SER A 82 3.53 -9.22 -3.51
CA SER A 82 2.18 -9.72 -3.81
C SER A 82 1.44 -10.27 -2.58
N SER A 83 2.16 -10.73 -1.56
CA SER A 83 1.56 -11.26 -0.33
C SER A 83 0.85 -10.18 0.49
N THR A 84 1.25 -8.91 0.36
CA THR A 84 0.58 -7.77 1.01
C THR A 84 -0.86 -7.58 0.53
N ALA A 85 -1.22 -8.09 -0.65
CA ALA A 85 -2.60 -8.09 -1.11
C ALA A 85 -3.52 -8.93 -0.22
N VAL A 86 -3.02 -9.98 0.44
CA VAL A 86 -3.82 -10.86 1.30
C VAL A 86 -4.48 -10.09 2.46
N PRO A 87 -3.75 -9.37 3.34
CA PRO A 87 -4.38 -8.60 4.40
C PRO A 87 -5.25 -7.44 3.86
N MET A 88 -4.92 -6.87 2.69
CA MET A 88 -5.77 -5.85 2.05
C MET A 88 -7.15 -6.39 1.68
N ILE A 89 -7.21 -7.59 1.09
CA ILE A 89 -8.46 -8.25 0.72
C ILE A 89 -9.24 -8.64 1.98
N GLN A 90 -8.58 -9.19 3.00
CA GLN A 90 -9.21 -9.55 4.27
C GLN A 90 -9.84 -8.33 4.96
N SER A 91 -9.15 -7.18 4.94
CA SER A 91 -9.67 -5.92 5.48
C SER A 91 -10.66 -5.21 4.56
N LYS A 92 -11.04 -5.81 3.42
CA LYS A 92 -12.02 -5.27 2.45
C LYS A 92 -11.62 -3.92 1.87
N TYR A 93 -10.32 -3.67 1.74
CA TYR A 93 -9.79 -2.45 1.15
C TYR A 93 -9.49 -2.67 -0.33
N SER A 94 -9.98 -1.75 -1.16
CA SER A 94 -9.61 -1.70 -2.58
C SER A 94 -8.14 -1.29 -2.72
N PHE A 95 -7.42 -1.96 -3.61
CA PHE A 95 -6.02 -1.65 -3.92
C PHE A 95 -5.76 -1.86 -5.41
N ILE A 96 -4.70 -1.23 -5.91
CA ILE A 96 -4.15 -1.45 -7.24
C ILE A 96 -2.71 -1.91 -7.05
N GLY A 97 -2.40 -3.12 -7.52
CA GLY A 97 -1.03 -3.64 -7.56
C GLY A 97 -0.40 -3.33 -8.91
N VAL A 98 0.86 -2.87 -8.90
CA VAL A 98 1.65 -2.65 -10.12
C VAL A 98 2.89 -3.51 -10.05
N GLU A 99 3.03 -4.44 -10.99
CA GLU A 99 4.21 -5.29 -11.15
C GLU A 99 4.66 -5.22 -12.62
N LEU A 100 5.93 -4.93 -12.83
CA LEU A 100 6.50 -4.72 -14.16
C LEU A 100 6.98 -6.03 -14.78
N CYS A 101 7.34 -7.02 -13.97
CA CYS A 101 7.84 -8.28 -14.45
C CYS A 101 6.71 -9.30 -14.62
N PRO A 102 6.45 -9.80 -15.85
CA PRO A 102 5.38 -10.77 -16.10
C PRO A 102 5.49 -12.05 -15.24
N ASN A 103 6.70 -12.53 -15.00
CA ASN A 103 6.92 -13.72 -14.16
C ASN A 103 6.53 -13.46 -12.70
N TYR A 104 6.90 -12.30 -12.14
CA TYR A 104 6.51 -11.93 -10.77
C TYR A 104 5.01 -11.65 -10.66
N CYS A 105 4.37 -11.13 -11.71
CA CYS A 105 2.93 -10.99 -11.78
C CYS A 105 2.26 -12.37 -11.63
N GLN A 106 2.69 -13.38 -12.39
CA GLN A 106 2.15 -14.75 -12.28
C GLN A 106 2.37 -15.38 -10.90
N VAL A 107 3.56 -15.21 -10.31
CA VAL A 107 3.86 -15.68 -8.95
C VAL A 107 2.95 -14.98 -7.93
N GLY A 108 2.74 -13.68 -8.10
CA GLY A 108 1.87 -12.89 -7.24
C GLY A 108 0.41 -13.31 -7.32
N LEU A 109 -0.09 -13.55 -8.53
CA LEU A 109 -1.43 -14.08 -8.79
C LEU A 109 -1.65 -15.43 -8.09
N ALA A 110 -0.71 -16.35 -8.23
CA ALA A 110 -0.80 -17.67 -7.59
C ALA A 110 -0.88 -17.56 -6.05
N ARG A 111 -0.14 -16.62 -5.45
CA ARG A 111 -0.19 -16.35 -4.01
C ARG A 111 -1.52 -15.76 -3.58
N ILE A 112 -2.05 -14.78 -4.31
CA ILE A 112 -3.34 -14.15 -4.00
C ILE A 112 -4.46 -15.19 -4.12
N ASN A 113 -4.52 -15.91 -5.25
CA ASN A 113 -5.57 -16.90 -5.54
C ASN A 113 -5.63 -18.02 -4.50
N LYS A 114 -4.49 -18.42 -3.94
CA LYS A 114 -4.44 -19.40 -2.85
C LYS A 114 -5.22 -18.95 -1.60
N HIS A 115 -5.26 -17.65 -1.32
CA HIS A 115 -5.93 -17.11 -0.14
C HIS A 115 -7.37 -16.66 -0.43
N LEU A 116 -7.75 -16.51 -1.70
CA LEU A 116 -9.12 -16.12 -2.09
C LEU A 116 -10.16 -17.21 -1.74
N SER A 117 -9.77 -18.48 -1.65
CA SER A 117 -10.67 -19.57 -1.26
C SER A 117 -11.25 -19.42 0.14
N ASP A 118 -10.53 -18.68 1.00
CA ASP A 118 -10.83 -18.56 2.42
C ASP A 118 -11.66 -17.28 2.73
N ILE A 119 -12.14 -16.60 1.68
CA ILE A 119 -12.75 -15.28 1.77
C ILE A 119 -14.25 -15.37 1.46
N ASP A 120 -15.08 -15.02 2.45
CA ASP A 120 -16.56 -15.12 2.39
C ASP A 120 -17.24 -13.85 1.83
N HIS A 121 -16.51 -13.02 1.08
CA HIS A 121 -17.07 -11.83 0.44
C HIS A 121 -16.61 -11.69 -1.01
N PRO A 122 -17.49 -11.19 -1.90
CA PRO A 122 -17.13 -10.98 -3.30
C PRO A 122 -15.96 -10.02 -3.37
N THR A 123 -14.87 -10.49 -3.95
CA THR A 123 -13.69 -9.68 -4.24
C THR A 123 -13.57 -9.62 -5.76
N GLU A 124 -13.88 -8.48 -6.36
CA GLU A 124 -13.58 -8.24 -7.76
C GLU A 124 -12.09 -7.92 -7.86
N CYS A 125 -11.28 -8.96 -8.08
CA CYS A 125 -9.87 -8.81 -8.41
C CYS A 125 -9.75 -8.84 -9.93
N GLU A 126 -9.94 -7.68 -10.55
CA GLU A 126 -9.72 -7.52 -11.99
C GLU A 126 -8.22 -7.35 -12.24
N PHE A 127 -7.65 -8.30 -12.98
CA PHE A 127 -6.26 -8.26 -13.37
C PHE A 127 -6.16 -7.81 -14.81
N GLU A 128 -5.83 -6.53 -15.01
CA GLU A 128 -5.39 -6.05 -16.30
C GLU A 128 -3.86 -6.10 -16.36
N ALA A 129 -3.33 -7.14 -17.02
CA ALA A 129 -1.94 -7.12 -17.43
C ALA A 129 -1.78 -6.09 -18.54
N LEU A 130 -1.42 -4.85 -18.16
CA LEU A 130 -0.98 -3.84 -19.12
C LEU A 130 0.44 -4.23 -19.59
N LEU A 131 0.52 -5.21 -20.48
CA LEU A 131 1.76 -5.55 -21.16
C LEU A 131 2.12 -4.36 -22.05
N THR A 132 3.01 -3.48 -21.59
CA THR A 132 3.60 -2.47 -22.45
C THR A 132 4.37 -3.22 -23.52
N THR A 133 3.82 -3.26 -24.73
CA THR A 133 4.48 -3.81 -25.91
C THR A 133 5.54 -2.82 -26.37
N GLU A 134 6.60 -2.68 -25.60
CA GLU A 134 7.82 -2.08 -26.10
C GLU A 134 9.00 -2.92 -25.61
N GLU A 135 9.58 -3.64 -26.56
CA GLU A 135 11.00 -3.97 -26.60
C GLU A 135 11.78 -2.68 -26.28
N ALA A 136 12.08 -2.47 -25.00
CA ALA A 136 12.97 -1.40 -24.57
C ALA A 136 14.41 -1.83 -24.85
N ALA A 137 14.82 -1.60 -26.11
CA ALA A 137 16.17 -1.39 -26.66
C ALA A 137 17.35 -2.24 -26.15
#